data_AF-A0A959Y7S3-F1
#
_entry.id   AF-A0A959Y7S3-F1
#
_cell.length_a   1.000
_cell.length_b   1.000
_cell.length_c   1.000
_cell.angle_alpha   90.00
_cell.angle_beta   90.00
_cell.angle_gamma   90.00
#
_symmetry.space_group_name_H-M   'P 1'
#
loop_
_entity.id
_entity.type
_entity.pdbx_description
1 polymer ?
#
loop_
_entity_poly.entity_id
_entity_poly.type
_entity_poly.pdbx_seq_one_letter_code
_entity_poly.pdbx_strand_id
1 'polypeptide(L)'
;WTDPQGNVMNGMFDPQTSTPGCYTYTVSGIGFCSAASAQVCVILVQPSQAGTDFSDTVCTNDATFQLLDLLGGSPQTFGSWTGPGGAAHGPMFQVGVDALGCYIYVVPGIAPCPDDLAVVCIQAVIAEPDAGQDSSIVLCANAPPYDLFQAVAGTPQAGGTWTDPDATGALTGQFVDPGVLPAGDYDFGYQMPGGGGCAPDVATVSVTIDPCLGIGDVAGQQEGPAWMGQLNNGQHLFQLATEGVDPSSMMIV
;
A
#
# COMPACT_ATOMS: atom_id res chain seq x y z
N TRP A 1 48.89 -31.06 20.27
CA TRP A 1 48.78 -30.08 19.18
C TRP A 1 48.85 -28.69 19.79
N THR A 2 49.33 -27.69 19.06
CA THR A 2 49.22 -26.28 19.42
C THR A 2 48.46 -25.53 18.34
N ASP A 3 47.56 -24.64 18.77
CA ASP A 3 46.78 -23.76 17.89
C ASP A 3 47.64 -22.61 17.30
N PRO A 4 47.10 -21.79 16.38
CA PRO A 4 47.83 -20.68 15.78
C PRO A 4 48.26 -19.58 16.78
N GLN A 5 47.64 -19.54 17.95
CA GLN A 5 47.98 -18.62 19.05
C GLN A 5 49.00 -19.24 20.03
N GLY A 6 49.40 -20.49 19.82
CA GLY A 6 50.35 -21.23 20.64
C GLY A 6 49.74 -21.99 21.83
N ASN A 7 48.42 -22.05 21.96
CA ASN A 7 47.77 -22.79 23.05
C ASN A 7 47.75 -24.29 22.76
N VAL A 8 47.93 -25.11 23.79
CA VAL A 8 47.86 -26.57 23.67
C VAL A 8 46.40 -27.02 23.52
N MET A 9 46.14 -27.91 22.57
CA MET A 9 44.81 -28.48 22.29
C MET A 9 44.86 -29.99 22.09
N ASN A 10 43.70 -30.64 22.23
CA ASN A 10 43.52 -32.10 22.10
C ASN A 10 43.57 -32.60 20.64
N GLY A 11 43.74 -31.70 19.66
CA GLY A 11 43.78 -32.06 18.24
C GLY A 11 42.42 -32.12 17.56
N MET A 12 41.32 -31.73 18.23
CA MET A 12 40.03 -31.52 17.57
C MET A 12 39.88 -30.08 17.10
N PHE A 13 39.54 -29.90 15.83
CA PHE A 13 39.20 -28.60 15.25
C PHE A 13 37.68 -28.50 15.11
N ASP A 14 37.08 -27.51 15.77
CA ASP A 14 35.67 -27.14 15.60
C ASP A 14 35.58 -25.95 14.64
N PRO A 15 35.00 -26.11 13.43
CA PRO A 15 34.86 -25.03 12.46
C PRO A 15 34.07 -23.79 12.94
N GLN A 16 33.27 -23.91 14.00
CA GLN A 16 32.47 -22.79 14.50
C GLN A 16 33.21 -21.92 15.51
N THR A 17 34.15 -22.51 16.27
CA THR A 17 34.80 -21.82 17.40
C THR A 17 36.31 -21.75 17.28
N SER A 18 36.94 -22.61 16.47
CA SER A 18 38.39 -22.68 16.33
C SER A 18 38.89 -21.63 15.34
N THR A 19 39.97 -20.95 15.68
CA THR A 19 40.54 -19.90 14.82
C THR A 19 41.25 -20.50 13.60
N PRO A 20 40.96 -20.07 12.36
CA PRO A 20 41.73 -20.50 11.18
C PRO A 20 43.22 -20.19 11.33
N GLY A 21 44.07 -21.04 10.79
CA GLY A 21 45.52 -20.87 10.81
C GLY A 21 46.29 -22.19 10.81
N CYS A 22 47.61 -22.10 11.03
CA CYS A 22 48.48 -23.27 11.06
C CYS A 22 48.58 -23.86 12.47
N TYR A 23 48.13 -25.11 12.57
CA TYR A 23 48.18 -25.94 13.77
C TYR A 23 49.43 -26.80 13.76
N THR A 24 50.15 -26.89 14.87
CA THR A 24 51.39 -27.67 14.95
C THR A 24 51.19 -28.92 15.78
N TYR A 25 51.52 -30.08 15.21
CA TYR A 25 51.69 -31.33 15.93
C TYR A 25 53.16 -31.51 16.27
N THR A 26 53.47 -31.71 17.54
CA THR A 26 54.85 -31.94 18.00
C THR A 26 54.91 -33.29 18.70
N VAL A 27 55.85 -34.12 18.26
CA VAL A 27 56.23 -35.36 18.94
C VAL A 27 57.51 -35.09 19.71
N SER A 28 57.47 -35.33 21.02
CA SER A 28 58.65 -35.20 21.88
C SER A 28 59.73 -36.19 21.45
N GLY A 29 60.98 -35.75 21.44
CA GLY A 29 62.13 -36.62 21.19
C GLY A 29 62.34 -37.61 22.35
N ILE A 30 62.87 -38.79 22.03
CA ILE A 30 63.25 -39.81 23.01
C ILE A 30 64.77 -40.00 23.04
N GLY A 31 65.37 -40.04 24.24
CA GLY A 31 66.81 -40.16 24.41
C GLY A 31 67.57 -38.98 23.82
N PHE A 32 68.42 -39.24 22.82
CA PHE A 32 69.20 -38.22 22.10
C PHE A 32 68.51 -37.68 20.84
N CYS A 33 67.31 -38.17 20.50
CA CYS A 33 66.57 -37.66 19.36
C CYS A 33 65.95 -36.30 19.71
N SER A 34 66.03 -35.33 18.79
CA SER A 34 65.31 -34.06 18.92
C SER A 34 63.80 -34.28 18.73
N ALA A 35 62.99 -33.34 19.24
CA ALA A 35 61.57 -33.31 18.90
C ALA A 35 61.37 -33.09 17.39
N ALA A 36 60.28 -33.63 16.86
CA ALA A 36 59.86 -33.44 15.48
C ALA A 36 58.48 -32.80 15.46
N SER A 37 58.19 -31.99 14.45
CA SER A 37 56.89 -31.34 14.31
C SER A 37 56.41 -31.32 12.86
N ALA A 38 55.08 -31.30 12.70
CA ALA A 38 54.39 -31.11 11.43
C ALA A 38 53.31 -30.03 11.59
N GLN A 39 52.97 -29.33 10.50
CA GLN A 39 51.93 -28.30 10.51
C GLN A 39 50.76 -28.70 9.62
N VAL A 40 49.55 -28.34 10.05
CA VAL A 40 48.30 -28.42 9.29
C VAL A 40 47.68 -27.03 9.28
N CYS A 41 47.62 -26.39 8.11
CA CYS A 41 47.00 -25.07 7.97
C CYS A 41 45.55 -25.21 7.55
N VAL A 42 44.65 -24.67 8.36
CA VAL A 42 43.21 -24.68 8.15
C VAL A 42 42.76 -23.30 7.73
N ILE A 43 42.08 -23.21 6.59
CA ILE A 43 41.34 -22.02 6.16
C ILE A 43 39.86 -22.31 6.31
N LEU A 44 39.10 -21.32 6.79
CA LEU A 44 37.64 -21.37 6.82
C LEU A 44 37.08 -20.53 5.67
N VAL A 45 36.20 -21.15 4.89
CA VAL A 45 35.42 -20.48 3.86
C VAL A 45 33.99 -20.34 4.38
N GLN A 46 33.43 -19.14 4.29
CA GLN A 46 32.04 -18.92 4.66
C GLN A 46 31.12 -19.52 3.60
N PRO A 47 30.03 -20.21 3.98
CA PRO A 47 29.05 -20.72 3.02
C PRO A 47 28.39 -19.56 2.28
N SER A 48 28.03 -19.81 1.02
CA SER A 48 27.11 -18.94 0.27
C SER A 48 25.76 -18.88 0.99
N GLN A 49 25.11 -17.72 0.90
CA GLN A 49 23.78 -17.50 1.49
C GLN A 49 22.89 -16.85 0.43
N ALA A 50 22.03 -17.65 -0.20
CA ALA A 50 21.05 -17.17 -1.16
C ALA A 50 19.78 -16.65 -0.50
N GLY A 51 19.58 -16.89 0.80
CA GLY A 51 18.38 -16.50 1.54
C GLY A 51 17.39 -17.65 1.68
N THR A 52 16.14 -17.33 2.02
CA THR A 52 15.06 -18.32 2.10
C THR A 52 13.99 -18.05 1.05
N ASP A 53 13.40 -19.13 0.53
CA ASP A 53 12.34 -19.08 -0.46
C ASP A 53 11.15 -18.20 -0.04
N PHE A 54 10.49 -17.62 -1.04
CA PHE A 54 9.31 -16.80 -0.87
C PHE A 54 8.30 -17.02 -2.00
N SER A 55 7.02 -16.83 -1.69
CA SER A 55 5.94 -16.87 -2.68
C SER A 55 5.06 -15.65 -2.50
N ASP A 56 4.76 -14.99 -3.62
CA ASP A 56 3.98 -13.73 -3.62
C ASP A 56 2.89 -13.71 -4.68
N THR A 57 1.93 -12.83 -4.47
CA THR A 57 0.93 -12.40 -5.45
C THR A 57 0.97 -10.88 -5.53
N VAL A 58 1.08 -10.36 -6.74
CA VAL A 58 1.28 -8.91 -6.98
C VAL A 58 0.02 -8.27 -7.55
N CYS A 59 -0.12 -6.97 -7.35
CA CYS A 59 -1.26 -6.18 -7.83
C CYS A 59 -0.97 -5.59 -9.20
N THR A 60 -2.00 -5.38 -10.02
CA THR A 60 -1.84 -4.90 -11.40
C THR A 60 -1.10 -3.56 -11.54
N ASN A 61 -1.10 -2.73 -10.50
CA ASN A 61 -0.47 -1.41 -10.45
C ASN A 61 0.81 -1.37 -9.60
N ASP A 62 1.27 -2.52 -9.10
CA ASP A 62 2.50 -2.58 -8.31
C ASP A 62 3.67 -2.02 -9.11
N ALA A 63 4.47 -1.20 -8.44
CA ALA A 63 5.69 -0.66 -9.01
C ALA A 63 6.70 -1.78 -9.30
N THR A 64 7.68 -1.52 -10.16
CA THR A 64 8.82 -2.42 -10.32
C THR A 64 9.59 -2.54 -8.99
N PHE A 65 9.88 -3.77 -8.57
CA PHE A 65 10.56 -4.05 -7.29
C PHE A 65 11.75 -5.01 -7.48
N GLN A 66 12.59 -5.12 -6.45
CA GLN A 66 13.73 -6.04 -6.42
C GLN A 66 13.28 -7.42 -5.93
N LEU A 67 13.57 -8.48 -6.69
CA LEU A 67 13.30 -9.86 -6.28
C LEU A 67 14.07 -10.25 -5.01
N LEU A 68 15.24 -9.66 -4.78
CA LEU A 68 16.06 -9.93 -3.60
C LEU A 68 15.36 -9.50 -2.30
N ASP A 69 14.53 -8.46 -2.34
CA ASP A 69 13.81 -7.94 -1.17
C ASP A 69 12.69 -8.89 -0.71
N LEU A 70 12.27 -9.81 -1.60
CA LEU A 70 11.28 -10.84 -1.28
C LEU A 70 11.91 -12.05 -0.57
N LEU A 71 13.22 -12.27 -0.73
CA LEU A 71 13.91 -13.38 -0.07
C LEU A 71 14.07 -13.10 1.42
N GLY A 72 13.79 -14.11 2.24
CA GLY A 72 14.03 -14.01 3.68
C GLY A 72 15.50 -14.18 4.05
N GLY A 73 15.84 -13.84 5.31
CA GLY A 73 17.17 -14.03 5.87
C GLY A 73 18.14 -12.89 5.55
N SER A 74 19.38 -13.23 5.19
CA SER A 74 20.43 -12.27 4.82
C SER A 74 21.10 -12.71 3.51
N PRO A 75 20.35 -12.68 2.39
CA PRO A 75 20.88 -13.10 1.11
C PRO A 75 22.07 -12.21 0.71
N GLN A 76 23.12 -12.85 0.22
CA GLN A 76 24.26 -12.16 -0.38
C GLN A 76 23.83 -11.52 -1.69
N THR A 77 24.34 -10.34 -2.01
CA THR A 77 23.84 -9.52 -3.14
C THR A 77 24.54 -9.78 -4.48
N PHE A 78 25.49 -10.71 -4.52
CA PHE A 78 26.33 -10.98 -5.70
C PHE A 78 25.91 -12.23 -6.49
N GLY A 79 24.80 -12.87 -6.12
CA GLY A 79 24.23 -13.97 -6.90
C GLY A 79 23.59 -13.51 -8.21
N SER A 80 23.11 -14.49 -8.99
CA SER A 80 22.47 -14.28 -10.29
C SER A 80 21.05 -14.82 -10.30
N TRP A 81 20.19 -14.18 -11.09
CA TRP A 81 18.79 -14.55 -11.25
C TRP A 81 18.54 -15.30 -12.55
N THR A 82 17.72 -16.33 -12.46
CA THR A 82 17.15 -17.06 -13.60
C THR A 82 15.64 -17.01 -13.51
N GLY A 83 14.99 -16.52 -14.55
CA GLY A 83 13.54 -16.41 -14.61
C GLY A 83 12.84 -17.71 -15.02
N PRO A 84 11.50 -17.70 -15.03
CA PRO A 84 10.69 -18.81 -15.51
C PRO A 84 11.12 -19.26 -16.91
N GLY A 85 11.27 -20.58 -17.11
CA GLY A 85 11.75 -21.15 -18.37
C GLY A 85 13.27 -21.19 -18.53
N GLY A 86 14.03 -20.75 -17.53
CA GLY A 86 15.49 -20.93 -17.47
C GLY A 86 16.32 -19.83 -18.14
N ALA A 87 15.68 -18.74 -18.60
CA ALA A 87 16.40 -17.60 -19.14
C ALA A 87 17.05 -16.77 -18.02
N ALA A 88 18.22 -16.19 -18.27
CA ALA A 88 18.82 -15.23 -17.35
C ALA A 88 17.88 -14.03 -17.15
N HIS A 89 17.77 -13.56 -15.91
CA HIS A 89 16.92 -12.43 -15.55
C HIS A 89 17.70 -11.42 -14.71
N GLY A 90 17.25 -10.17 -14.70
CA GLY A 90 17.80 -9.14 -13.83
C GLY A 90 17.30 -9.30 -12.39
N PRO A 91 17.70 -8.41 -11.47
CA PRO A 91 17.16 -8.44 -10.10
C PRO A 91 15.80 -7.73 -9.98
N MET A 92 15.37 -6.98 -11.00
CA MET A 92 14.14 -6.20 -11.00
C MET A 92 12.99 -6.96 -11.67
N PHE A 93 11.86 -7.08 -10.98
CA PHE A 93 10.62 -7.63 -11.52
C PHE A 93 9.66 -6.51 -11.93
N GLN A 94 9.22 -6.53 -13.18
CA GLN A 94 8.28 -5.57 -13.76
C GLN A 94 6.90 -6.20 -13.92
N VAL A 95 5.95 -5.74 -13.10
CA VAL A 95 4.55 -6.23 -13.18
C VAL A 95 3.95 -5.93 -14.55
N GLY A 96 3.26 -6.93 -15.11
CA GLY A 96 2.63 -6.87 -16.44
C GLY A 96 3.59 -7.01 -17.62
N VAL A 97 4.91 -7.06 -17.38
CA VAL A 97 5.94 -7.28 -18.40
C VAL A 97 6.63 -8.62 -18.21
N ASP A 98 7.10 -8.88 -17.00
CA ASP A 98 7.77 -10.12 -16.65
C ASP A 98 6.77 -11.28 -16.51
N ALA A 99 7.23 -12.48 -16.86
CA ALA A 99 6.39 -13.69 -16.83
C ALA A 99 6.15 -14.17 -15.39
N LEU A 100 4.93 -14.62 -15.10
CA LEU A 100 4.64 -15.29 -13.84
C LEU A 100 5.42 -16.61 -13.71
N GLY A 101 5.73 -16.99 -12.48
CA GLY A 101 6.44 -18.23 -12.16
C GLY A 101 7.55 -18.03 -11.13
N CYS A 102 8.42 -19.04 -11.04
CA CYS A 102 9.51 -19.05 -10.07
C CYS A 102 10.81 -18.51 -10.68
N TYR A 103 11.41 -17.58 -9.95
CA TYR A 103 12.70 -16.94 -10.19
C TYR A 103 13.71 -17.55 -9.21
N ILE A 104 14.81 -18.07 -9.75
CA ILE A 104 15.84 -18.77 -8.97
C ILE A 104 17.03 -17.84 -8.81
N TYR A 105 17.38 -17.57 -7.55
CA TYR A 105 18.59 -16.85 -7.17
C TYR A 105 19.69 -17.83 -6.80
N VAL A 106 20.85 -17.74 -7.45
CA VAL A 106 22.00 -18.61 -7.17
C VAL A 106 23.17 -17.77 -6.69
N VAL A 107 23.70 -18.13 -5.53
CA VAL A 107 24.91 -17.54 -4.98
C VAL A 107 26.05 -18.56 -5.08
N PRO A 108 27.08 -18.30 -5.91
CA PRO A 108 28.15 -19.27 -6.13
C PRO A 108 28.98 -19.49 -4.88
N GLY A 109 29.20 -20.76 -4.54
CA GLY A 109 30.04 -21.20 -3.45
C GLY A 109 31.51 -21.20 -3.84
N ILE A 110 32.38 -21.07 -2.84
CA ILE A 110 33.82 -21.27 -3.01
C ILE A 110 34.15 -22.62 -2.37
N ALA A 111 34.77 -23.51 -3.15
CA ALA A 111 35.14 -24.84 -2.70
C ALA A 111 35.87 -24.80 -1.34
N PRO A 112 35.49 -25.63 -0.36
CA PRO A 112 34.60 -26.79 -0.47
C PRO A 112 33.09 -26.49 -0.31
N CYS A 113 32.70 -25.24 -0.05
CA CYS A 113 31.29 -24.88 0.08
C CYS A 113 30.60 -24.95 -1.29
N PRO A 114 29.48 -25.68 -1.43
CA PRO A 114 28.70 -25.67 -2.66
C PRO A 114 28.00 -24.33 -2.85
N ASP A 115 27.43 -24.12 -4.04
CA ASP A 115 26.50 -23.03 -4.30
C ASP A 115 25.29 -23.12 -3.37
N ASP A 116 24.68 -21.97 -3.09
CA ASP A 116 23.40 -21.88 -2.40
C ASP A 116 22.35 -21.29 -3.32
N LEU A 117 21.08 -21.67 -3.12
CA LEU A 117 19.97 -21.23 -3.97
C LEU A 117 18.74 -20.88 -3.15
N ALA A 118 18.00 -19.89 -3.62
CA ALA A 118 16.70 -19.50 -3.09
C ALA A 118 15.73 -19.19 -4.23
N VAL A 119 14.44 -19.36 -3.99
CA VAL A 119 13.40 -19.26 -5.02
C VAL A 119 12.33 -18.25 -4.62
N VAL A 120 12.01 -17.33 -5.54
CA VAL A 120 10.86 -16.42 -5.45
C VAL A 120 9.82 -16.84 -6.47
N CYS A 121 8.64 -17.27 -6.03
CA CYS A 121 7.55 -17.62 -6.94
C CYS A 121 6.47 -16.53 -6.95
N ILE A 122 6.33 -15.83 -8.09
CA ILE A 122 5.23 -14.89 -8.32
C ILE A 122 4.07 -15.67 -8.96
N GLN A 123 3.01 -15.89 -8.20
CA GLN A 123 1.96 -16.85 -8.53
C GLN A 123 0.86 -16.27 -9.42
N ALA A 124 0.51 -15.01 -9.20
CA ALA A 124 -0.56 -14.33 -9.91
C ALA A 124 -0.34 -12.81 -9.91
N VAL A 125 -0.93 -12.15 -10.91
CA VAL A 125 -1.22 -10.71 -10.89
C VAL A 125 -2.72 -10.56 -10.64
N ILE A 126 -3.08 -9.85 -9.57
CA ILE A 126 -4.47 -9.64 -9.14
C ILE A 126 -4.86 -8.20 -9.48
N ALA A 127 -6.06 -8.02 -10.03
CA ALA A 127 -6.59 -6.69 -10.27
C ALA A 127 -6.87 -6.01 -8.94
N GLU A 128 -6.51 -4.73 -8.83
CA GLU A 128 -6.85 -3.94 -7.65
C GLU A 128 -8.37 -3.89 -7.42
N PRO A 129 -8.81 -3.90 -6.16
CA PRO A 129 -10.18 -3.49 -5.84
C PRO A 129 -10.40 -2.06 -6.35
N ASP A 130 -11.56 -1.80 -6.96
CA ASP A 130 -11.92 -0.47 -7.49
C ASP A 130 -13.23 -0.03 -6.84
N ALA A 131 -13.13 0.85 -5.86
CA ALA A 131 -14.27 1.44 -5.16
C ALA A 131 -14.89 2.61 -5.93
N GLY A 132 -14.34 3.00 -7.08
CA GLY A 132 -14.73 4.19 -7.83
C GLY A 132 -13.96 5.44 -7.41
N GLN A 133 -14.49 6.60 -7.78
CA GLN A 133 -13.90 7.90 -7.46
C GLN A 133 -14.76 8.65 -6.47
N ASP A 134 -14.11 9.49 -5.67
CA ASP A 134 -14.78 10.44 -4.80
C ASP A 134 -15.75 11.31 -5.60
N SER A 135 -16.88 11.62 -4.98
CA SER A 135 -17.91 12.44 -5.60
C SER A 135 -18.62 13.30 -4.57
N SER A 136 -19.38 14.28 -5.06
CA SER A 136 -20.27 15.06 -4.23
C SER A 136 -21.65 15.17 -4.84
N ILE A 137 -22.66 15.15 -3.98
CA ILE A 137 -24.07 15.31 -4.35
C ILE A 137 -24.77 16.25 -3.36
N VAL A 138 -25.80 16.94 -3.85
CA VAL A 138 -26.70 17.73 -3.01
C VAL A 138 -28.05 17.03 -2.95
N LEU A 139 -28.53 16.75 -1.75
CA LEU A 139 -29.85 16.16 -1.53
C LEU A 139 -30.72 17.13 -0.73
N CYS A 140 -32.00 17.17 -1.08
CA CYS A 140 -32.97 17.90 -0.28
C CYS A 140 -33.28 17.16 1.02
N ALA A 141 -33.42 17.87 2.13
CA ALA A 141 -33.84 17.29 3.41
C ALA A 141 -35.21 16.58 3.35
N ASN A 142 -36.05 16.87 2.36
CA ASN A 142 -37.34 16.17 2.13
C ASN A 142 -37.28 15.13 1.01
N ALA A 143 -36.11 14.84 0.45
CA ALA A 143 -35.95 13.80 -0.57
C ALA A 143 -36.17 12.40 0.04
N PRO A 144 -36.67 11.43 -0.75
CA PRO A 144 -36.69 10.03 -0.31
C PRO A 144 -35.26 9.50 -0.11
N PRO A 145 -35.09 8.35 0.58
CA PRO A 145 -33.78 7.71 0.72
C PRO A 145 -33.08 7.53 -0.62
N TYR A 146 -31.81 7.91 -0.68
CA TYR A 146 -30.99 7.94 -1.88
C TYR A 146 -30.00 6.77 -1.88
N ASP A 147 -29.86 6.08 -3.02
CA ASP A 147 -28.88 5.02 -3.22
C ASP A 147 -27.49 5.63 -3.50
N LEU A 148 -26.61 5.64 -2.49
CA LEU A 148 -25.29 6.24 -2.61
C LEU A 148 -24.41 5.57 -3.66
N PHE A 149 -24.67 4.31 -4.04
CA PHE A 149 -23.92 3.64 -5.09
C PHE A 149 -24.14 4.29 -6.47
N GLN A 150 -25.26 4.99 -6.67
CA GLN A 150 -25.50 5.78 -7.89
C GLN A 150 -24.68 7.08 -7.91
N ALA A 151 -24.19 7.55 -6.76
CA ALA A 151 -23.42 8.77 -6.65
C ALA A 151 -21.91 8.54 -6.76
N VAL A 152 -21.42 7.33 -6.50
CA VAL A 152 -19.98 7.01 -6.67
C VAL A 152 -19.58 7.25 -8.13
N ALA A 153 -18.54 8.03 -8.35
CA ALA A 153 -18.08 8.34 -9.70
C ALA A 153 -17.21 7.21 -10.29
N GLY A 154 -17.03 7.18 -11.61
CA GLY A 154 -16.20 6.19 -12.30
C GLY A 154 -16.93 4.87 -12.58
N THR A 155 -16.22 3.75 -12.44
CA THR A 155 -16.73 2.39 -12.70
C THR A 155 -16.58 1.49 -11.47
N PRO A 156 -17.19 1.87 -10.32
CA PRO A 156 -17.01 1.15 -9.07
C PRO A 156 -17.43 -0.32 -9.22
N GLN A 157 -16.62 -1.21 -8.67
CA GLN A 157 -16.97 -2.62 -8.55
C GLN A 157 -18.13 -2.78 -7.56
N ALA A 158 -19.02 -3.74 -7.83
CA ALA A 158 -20.10 -4.09 -6.92
C ALA A 158 -19.63 -5.05 -5.82
N GLY A 159 -20.31 -5.05 -4.67
CA GLY A 159 -20.05 -5.99 -3.57
C GLY A 159 -19.16 -5.45 -2.45
N GLY A 160 -18.83 -4.16 -2.48
CA GLY A 160 -18.19 -3.45 -1.38
C GLY A 160 -19.14 -3.17 -0.22
N THR A 161 -18.59 -2.57 0.83
CA THR A 161 -19.29 -2.23 2.06
C THR A 161 -19.36 -0.72 2.26
N TRP A 162 -20.50 -0.24 2.74
CA TRP A 162 -20.67 1.17 3.07
C TRP A 162 -20.32 1.45 4.53
N THR A 163 -19.75 2.63 4.76
CA THR A 163 -19.39 3.16 6.07
C THR A 163 -19.95 4.56 6.24
N ASP A 164 -20.22 4.92 7.49
CA ASP A 164 -20.67 6.24 7.92
C ASP A 164 -19.62 6.81 8.89
N PRO A 165 -18.54 7.42 8.37
CA PRO A 165 -17.46 7.99 9.17
C PRO A 165 -17.93 9.04 10.19
N ASP A 166 -18.98 9.79 9.86
CA ASP A 166 -19.56 10.83 10.71
C ASP A 166 -20.51 10.26 11.77
N ALA A 167 -20.75 8.94 11.76
CA ALA A 167 -21.63 8.22 12.66
C ALA A 167 -23.04 8.84 12.75
N THR A 168 -23.55 9.30 11.60
CA THR A 168 -24.87 9.94 11.50
C THR A 168 -26.02 9.00 11.86
N GLY A 169 -25.85 7.70 11.62
CA GLY A 169 -26.91 6.69 11.77
C GLY A 169 -27.98 6.77 10.67
N ALA A 170 -27.77 7.58 9.62
CA ALA A 170 -28.69 7.74 8.50
C ALA A 170 -28.51 6.68 7.39
N LEU A 171 -27.44 5.88 7.48
CA LEU A 171 -27.08 4.86 6.49
C LEU A 171 -27.70 3.49 6.83
N THR A 172 -28.45 2.92 5.89
CA THR A 172 -28.95 1.53 5.94
C THR A 172 -28.59 0.79 4.66
N GLY A 173 -27.59 -0.10 4.75
CA GLY A 173 -27.00 -0.69 3.55
C GLY A 173 -26.29 0.39 2.73
N GLN A 174 -26.73 0.60 1.48
CA GLN A 174 -26.24 1.65 0.58
C GLN A 174 -27.14 2.90 0.52
N PHE A 175 -28.25 2.89 1.26
CA PHE A 175 -29.23 3.96 1.24
C PHE A 175 -28.99 4.94 2.38
N VAL A 176 -28.91 6.23 2.07
CA VAL A 176 -28.94 7.31 3.05
C VAL A 176 -30.33 7.93 3.07
N ASP A 177 -30.87 8.22 4.26
CA ASP A 177 -32.12 8.97 4.41
C ASP A 177 -31.82 10.46 4.70
N PRO A 178 -32.02 11.38 3.74
CA PRO A 178 -31.81 12.82 3.96
C PRO A 178 -32.71 13.42 5.04
N GLY A 179 -33.88 12.81 5.29
CA GLY A 179 -34.88 13.33 6.22
C GLY A 179 -34.49 13.25 7.69
N VAL A 180 -33.47 12.45 8.01
CA VAL A 180 -32.94 12.33 9.38
C VAL A 180 -31.65 13.13 9.59
N LEU A 181 -31.11 13.72 8.52
CA LEU A 181 -29.91 14.53 8.55
C LEU A 181 -30.26 16.03 8.61
N PRO A 182 -29.72 16.79 9.55
CA PRO A 182 -29.74 18.25 9.50
C PRO A 182 -29.09 18.80 8.22
N ALA A 183 -29.37 20.06 7.89
CA ALA A 183 -28.64 20.73 6.81
C ALA A 183 -27.14 20.80 7.15
N GLY A 184 -26.29 20.41 6.21
CA GLY A 184 -24.85 20.26 6.42
C GLY A 184 -24.22 19.33 5.41
N ASP A 185 -22.91 19.12 5.55
CA ASP A 185 -22.12 18.20 4.72
C ASP A 185 -21.78 16.95 5.54
N TYR A 186 -21.93 15.78 4.91
CA TYR A 186 -21.68 14.47 5.50
C TYR A 186 -20.90 13.59 4.51
N ASP A 187 -19.94 12.83 5.01
CA ASP A 187 -19.19 11.89 4.17
C ASP A 187 -19.67 10.46 4.39
N PHE A 188 -19.78 9.70 3.30
CA PHE A 188 -20.05 8.27 3.33
C PHE A 188 -19.00 7.53 2.50
N GLY A 189 -18.39 6.50 3.08
CA GLY A 189 -17.34 5.72 2.41
C GLY A 189 -17.88 4.43 1.80
N TYR A 190 -17.60 4.19 0.52
CA TYR A 190 -17.76 2.89 -0.12
C TYR A 190 -16.40 2.20 -0.20
N GLN A 191 -16.28 1.03 0.42
CA GLN A 191 -15.02 0.29 0.52
C GLN A 191 -15.10 -1.03 -0.23
N MET A 192 -14.12 -1.25 -1.12
CA MET A 192 -13.85 -2.56 -1.69
C MET A 192 -12.77 -3.27 -0.86
N PRO A 193 -13.01 -4.51 -0.39
CA PRO A 193 -12.04 -5.22 0.42
C PRO A 193 -10.78 -5.55 -0.39
N GLY A 194 -9.62 -5.44 0.26
CA GLY A 194 -8.36 -5.94 -0.28
C GLY A 194 -8.40 -7.45 -0.48
N GLY A 195 -7.63 -7.96 -1.44
CA GLY A 195 -7.60 -9.37 -1.78
C GLY A 195 -6.27 -9.78 -2.38
N GLY A 196 -5.77 -10.94 -1.95
CA GLY A 196 -4.55 -11.55 -2.52
C GLY A 196 -3.32 -10.65 -2.52
N GLY A 197 -3.07 -9.94 -1.41
CA GLY A 197 -1.92 -9.04 -1.27
C GLY A 197 -2.22 -7.58 -1.63
N CYS A 198 -3.32 -7.30 -2.35
CA CYS A 198 -3.70 -5.93 -2.70
C CYS A 198 -4.42 -5.23 -1.55
N ALA A 199 -4.12 -3.94 -1.39
CA ALA A 199 -4.76 -3.08 -0.41
C ALA A 199 -6.25 -2.90 -0.73
N PRO A 200 -7.11 -2.65 0.28
CA PRO A 200 -8.48 -2.21 0.02
C PRO A 200 -8.48 -0.84 -0.65
N ASP A 201 -9.54 -0.58 -1.43
CA ASP A 201 -9.79 0.72 -2.04
C ASP A 201 -11.06 1.35 -1.45
N VAL A 202 -11.10 2.68 -1.36
CA VAL A 202 -12.20 3.44 -0.75
C VAL A 202 -12.51 4.67 -1.59
N ALA A 203 -13.79 4.83 -1.94
CA ALA A 203 -14.34 6.06 -2.51
C ALA A 203 -15.23 6.77 -1.48
N THR A 204 -15.15 8.08 -1.43
CA THR A 204 -15.92 8.93 -0.52
C THR A 204 -16.99 9.69 -1.30
N VAL A 205 -18.25 9.57 -0.86
CA VAL A 205 -19.36 10.39 -1.35
C VAL A 205 -19.66 11.46 -0.32
N SER A 206 -19.37 12.72 -0.65
CA SER A 206 -19.74 13.89 0.14
C SER A 206 -21.17 14.31 -0.18
N VAL A 207 -22.05 14.25 0.81
CA VAL A 207 -23.48 14.56 0.69
C VAL A 207 -23.76 15.87 1.39
N THR A 208 -24.10 16.90 0.63
CA THR A 208 -24.64 18.15 1.16
C THR A 208 -26.16 18.04 1.29
N ILE A 209 -26.67 18.16 2.51
CA ILE A 209 -28.10 18.28 2.77
C ILE A 209 -28.50 19.75 2.70
N ASP A 210 -29.22 20.09 1.64
CA ASP A 210 -29.87 21.39 1.50
C ASP A 210 -31.29 21.29 2.11
N PRO A 211 -31.73 22.26 2.94
CA PRO A 211 -33.10 22.27 3.44
C PRO A 211 -34.15 22.38 2.30
N CYS A 212 -33.72 22.60 1.05
CA CYS A 212 -34.52 22.78 -0.16
C CYS A 212 -35.66 23.77 0.03
N LEU A 213 -35.35 24.79 0.84
CA LEU A 213 -36.04 26.05 0.81
C LEU A 213 -35.64 26.69 -0.51
N GLY A 214 -36.36 26.37 -1.59
CA GLY A 214 -36.27 27.18 -2.79
C GLY A 214 -36.47 28.65 -2.43
N ILE A 215 -36.12 29.56 -3.33
CA ILE A 215 -36.55 30.97 -3.26
C ILE A 215 -38.11 31.12 -3.28
N GLY A 216 -38.89 30.05 -3.14
CA GLY A 216 -40.34 30.07 -2.95
C GLY A 216 -40.74 29.49 -1.59
N ASP A 217 -41.45 30.32 -0.81
CA ASP A 217 -42.24 30.00 0.37
C ASP A 217 -41.50 29.79 1.70
N VAL A 218 -40.85 30.87 2.17
CA VAL A 218 -41.08 31.26 3.57
C VAL A 218 -42.55 31.67 3.67
N ALA A 219 -43.43 30.70 3.89
CA ALA A 219 -44.82 30.96 4.25
C ALA A 219 -44.83 31.62 5.63
N GLY A 220 -44.61 32.93 5.64
CA GLY A 220 -44.95 33.79 6.76
C GLY A 220 -43.84 34.61 7.40
N GLN A 221 -42.72 34.92 6.73
CA GLN A 221 -41.90 36.13 6.99
C GLN A 221 -40.63 36.19 6.13
N GLN A 222 -40.66 36.83 4.95
CA GLN A 222 -39.52 37.65 4.50
C GLN A 222 -39.89 38.56 3.31
N GLU A 223 -39.88 39.85 3.60
CA GLU A 223 -40.02 40.99 2.69
C GLU A 223 -38.79 41.08 1.75
N GLY A 224 -38.79 40.32 0.66
CA GLY A 224 -37.79 40.43 -0.41
C GLY A 224 -38.11 41.56 -1.40
N PRO A 225 -37.12 42.07 -2.17
CA PRO A 225 -37.36 43.09 -3.17
C PRO A 225 -38.35 42.63 -4.26
N ALA A 226 -39.44 43.37 -4.44
CA ALA A 226 -40.44 43.13 -5.49
C ALA A 226 -39.97 43.69 -6.83
N TRP A 227 -39.99 42.88 -7.89
CA TRP A 227 -39.63 43.34 -9.23
C TRP A 227 -40.74 44.25 -9.80
N MET A 228 -40.36 45.44 -10.26
CA MET A 228 -41.31 46.46 -10.74
C MET A 228 -41.27 46.68 -12.26
N GLY A 229 -40.25 46.19 -12.96
CA GLY A 229 -40.10 46.38 -14.39
C GLY A 229 -38.67 46.67 -14.81
N GLN A 230 -38.51 47.01 -16.10
CA GLN A 230 -37.23 47.42 -16.69
C GLN A 230 -37.38 48.80 -17.34
N LEU A 231 -36.40 49.66 -17.12
CA LEU A 231 -36.34 50.99 -17.73
C LEU A 231 -35.82 50.91 -19.18
N ASN A 232 -36.13 51.93 -19.98
CA ASN A 232 -35.75 51.99 -21.40
C ASN A 232 -34.23 52.06 -21.64
N ASN A 233 -33.43 52.28 -20.60
CA ASN A 233 -31.97 52.27 -20.63
C ASN A 233 -31.36 50.92 -20.21
N GLY A 234 -32.18 49.90 -19.97
CA GLY A 234 -31.75 48.53 -19.65
C GLY A 234 -31.66 48.22 -18.15
N GLN A 235 -31.82 49.19 -17.25
CA GLN A 235 -31.74 48.98 -15.81
C GLN A 235 -33.00 48.33 -15.24
N HIS A 236 -32.82 47.49 -14.21
CA HIS A 236 -33.93 46.76 -13.60
C HIS A 236 -34.42 47.47 -12.33
N LEU A 237 -35.74 47.59 -12.18
CA LEU A 237 -36.35 48.28 -11.06
C LEU A 237 -36.85 47.26 -10.03
N PHE A 238 -36.37 47.40 -8.80
CA PHE A 238 -36.80 46.61 -7.65
C PHE A 238 -37.30 47.53 -6.54
N GLN A 239 -38.41 47.16 -5.89
CA GLN A 239 -38.92 47.82 -4.70
C GLN A 239 -38.54 47.00 -3.48
N LEU A 240 -37.69 47.54 -2.63
CA LEU A 240 -37.43 46.98 -1.31
C LEU A 240 -38.63 47.27 -0.42
N ALA A 241 -39.17 46.24 0.22
CA ALA A 241 -40.21 46.44 1.21
C ALA A 241 -39.60 47.03 2.49
N THR A 242 -40.05 48.23 2.84
CA THR A 242 -39.64 48.92 4.07
C THR A 242 -40.77 48.82 5.09
N GLU A 243 -40.50 48.12 6.20
CA GLU A 243 -41.32 48.33 7.40
C GLU A 243 -41.05 49.75 7.94
N GLY A 244 -42.05 50.62 7.82
CA GLY A 244 -42.30 51.66 8.81
C GLY A 244 -41.52 52.98 8.76
N VAL A 245 -40.59 53.27 7.82
CA VAL A 245 -40.00 54.63 7.71
C VAL A 245 -39.63 55.01 6.25
N ASP A 246 -40.20 56.14 5.78
CA ASP A 246 -39.89 57.01 4.62
C ASP A 246 -39.90 56.39 3.17
N PRO A 247 -40.73 56.88 2.20
CA PRO A 247 -40.85 56.30 0.86
C PRO A 247 -39.71 56.62 -0.13
N SER A 248 -38.52 56.98 0.33
CA SER A 248 -37.47 57.56 -0.53
C SER A 248 -36.35 56.60 -0.98
N SER A 249 -36.43 55.30 -0.66
CA SER A 249 -35.35 54.33 -0.92
C SER A 249 -35.60 53.46 -2.15
N MET A 250 -35.47 54.03 -3.35
CA MET A 250 -35.37 53.25 -4.59
C MET A 250 -33.90 52.96 -4.91
N MET A 251 -33.56 51.70 -5.16
CA MET A 251 -32.24 51.31 -5.65
C MET A 251 -32.37 50.90 -7.12
N ILE A 252 -31.60 51.57 -7.99
CA ILE A 252 -31.50 51.24 -9.41
C ILE A 252 -30.20 50.45 -9.58
N VAL A 253 -30.29 49.25 -10.14
CA VAL A 253 -29.13 48.45 -10.57
C VAL A 253 -29.14 48.39 -12.09
#